data_AF-A0A7Z2GK76-F1
#
_entry.id   AF-A0A7Z2GK76-F1
#
_cell.length_a   1.000
_cell.length_b   1.000
_cell.length_c   1.000
_cell.angle_alpha   90.00
_cell.angle_beta   90.00
_cell.angle_gamma   90.00
#
_symmetry.space_group_name_H-M   'P 1'
#
loop_
_entity.id
_entity.type
_entity.pdbx_description
1 polymer ?
#
loop_
_entity_poly.entity_id
_entity_poly.type
_entity_poly.pdbx_seq_one_letter_code
_entity_poly.pdbx_strand_id
1 'polypeptide(L)'
;MRSSEQTFSASGLTSREDLDSGESMSATAHSDMLSEIKEVNLSYLLLAQRLLREDRPTGMFRMGISEQLAEVIANMSFAQTVRLAASNQLLCRFRFDDHTILSALADKGKATQTHSAILMASQDVEQIG
;
A
#
# COMPACT_ATOMS: atom_id res chain seq x y z
N MET A 1 73.15 2.17 17.27
CA MET A 1 73.00 2.91 18.54
C MET A 1 72.60 4.35 18.20
N ARG A 2 71.41 4.78 18.65
CA ARG A 2 70.86 6.17 18.75
C ARG A 2 70.62 6.89 17.40
N SER A 3 69.39 7.16 16.94
CA SER A 3 68.26 7.95 17.50
C SER A 3 68.59 9.42 17.73
N SER A 4 67.88 10.31 17.01
CA SER A 4 67.29 11.63 17.40
C SER A 4 66.83 12.37 16.12
N GLU A 5 65.52 12.41 15.81
CA GLU A 5 64.52 13.47 16.13
C GLU A 5 64.46 14.63 15.12
N GLN A 6 63.42 14.61 14.25
CA GLN A 6 62.23 15.49 14.24
C GLN A 6 62.45 16.90 13.67
N THR A 7 61.72 17.24 12.59
CA THR A 7 61.04 18.54 12.41
C THR A 7 59.89 18.39 11.39
N PHE A 8 58.87 19.24 11.56
CA PHE A 8 57.47 19.14 11.13
C PHE A 8 57.11 20.21 10.09
N SER A 9 56.03 19.96 9.33
CA SER A 9 55.21 20.89 8.51
C SER A 9 55.76 21.36 7.14
N ALA A 10 54.97 21.55 6.08
CA ALA A 10 53.54 21.44 5.82
C ALA A 10 53.27 21.47 4.29
N SER A 11 52.04 21.12 3.91
CA SER A 11 51.29 21.65 2.74
C SER A 11 51.39 20.93 1.39
N GLY A 12 50.24 20.35 0.99
CA GLY A 12 49.95 19.87 -0.35
C GLY A 12 48.62 19.11 -0.43
N LEU A 13 47.51 19.75 -0.03
CA LEU A 13 46.14 19.29 -0.28
C LEU A 13 45.92 19.01 -1.78
N THR A 14 45.30 17.88 -2.13
CA THR A 14 44.11 17.90 -2.98
C THR A 14 43.19 16.74 -2.58
N SER A 15 42.09 17.11 -1.93
CA SER A 15 40.95 16.27 -1.61
C SER A 15 40.38 15.62 -2.88
N ARG A 16 40.07 14.32 -2.80
CA ARG A 16 39.10 13.67 -3.69
C ARG A 16 38.35 12.58 -2.92
N GLU A 17 37.78 12.99 -1.80
CA GLU A 17 36.60 12.36 -1.23
C GLU A 17 35.49 13.37 -1.49
N ASP A 18 34.57 13.06 -2.41
CA ASP A 18 33.19 13.54 -2.41
C ASP A 18 32.50 13.09 -3.71
N LEU A 19 31.24 12.66 -3.54
CA LEU A 19 30.20 12.35 -4.54
C LEU A 19 30.07 10.87 -4.96
N ASP A 20 29.47 10.04 -4.09
CA ASP A 20 28.39 9.10 -4.50
C ASP A 20 27.68 8.47 -3.28
N SER A 21 27.05 9.27 -2.41
CA SER A 21 26.30 8.74 -1.24
C SER A 21 24.83 9.18 -1.20
N GLY A 22 24.37 9.96 -2.17
CA GLY A 22 23.03 10.56 -2.18
C GLY A 22 21.98 9.79 -2.97
N GLU A 23 22.38 8.92 -3.92
CA GLU A 23 21.45 8.30 -4.88
C GLU A 23 20.84 6.98 -4.36
N SER A 24 21.50 6.33 -3.39
CA SER A 24 21.09 5.02 -2.85
C SER A 24 19.88 5.07 -1.89
N MET A 25 19.74 6.11 -1.06
CA MET A 25 18.64 6.21 -0.07
C MET A 25 17.26 6.51 -0.69
N SER A 26 17.20 7.16 -1.86
CA SER A 26 15.93 7.46 -2.54
C SER A 26 15.37 6.25 -3.32
N ALA A 27 16.25 5.38 -3.82
CA ALA A 27 15.86 4.20 -4.59
C ALA A 27 15.30 3.08 -3.69
N THR A 28 15.86 2.91 -2.48
CA THR A 28 15.37 1.93 -1.50
C THR A 28 14.00 2.31 -0.96
N ALA A 29 13.79 3.57 -0.57
CA ALA A 29 12.50 4.04 -0.05
C ALA A 29 11.34 3.87 -1.07
N HIS A 30 11.61 4.07 -2.36
CA HIS A 30 10.63 3.83 -3.41
C HIS A 30 10.33 2.33 -3.58
N SER A 31 11.36 1.48 -3.52
CA SER A 31 11.21 0.02 -3.55
C SER A 31 10.42 -0.50 -2.35
N ASP A 32 10.62 0.08 -1.16
CA ASP A 32 9.90 -0.28 0.06
C ASP A 32 8.41 0.06 -0.06
N MET A 33 8.07 1.25 -0.57
CA MET A 33 6.69 1.65 -0.84
C MET A 33 6.00 0.71 -1.85
N LEU A 34 6.66 0.33 -2.93
CA LEU A 34 6.10 -0.62 -3.90
C LEU A 34 5.88 -2.01 -3.29
N SER A 35 6.74 -2.42 -2.37
CA SER A 35 6.57 -3.67 -1.62
C SER A 35 5.35 -3.61 -0.70
N GLU A 36 5.14 -2.50 0.00
CA GLU A 36 3.96 -2.26 0.84
C GLU A 36 2.66 -2.28 0.02
N ILE A 37 2.65 -1.58 -1.13
CA ILE A 37 1.50 -1.60 -2.05
C ILE A 37 1.17 -3.03 -2.48
N LYS A 38 2.20 -3.82 -2.81
CA LYS A 38 2.02 -5.22 -3.19
C LYS A 38 1.42 -6.06 -2.06
N GLU A 39 1.89 -5.87 -0.83
CA GLU A 39 1.39 -6.60 0.34
C GLU A 39 -0.08 -6.28 0.63
N VAL A 40 -0.45 -5.00 0.55
CA VAL A 40 -1.83 -4.54 0.71
C VAL A 40 -2.72 -5.13 -0.40
N ASN A 41 -2.29 -5.03 -1.66
CA ASN A 41 -3.04 -5.57 -2.79
C ASN A 41 -3.25 -7.09 -2.67
N LEU A 42 -2.21 -7.83 -2.28
CA LEU A 42 -2.30 -9.28 -2.11
C LEU A 42 -3.28 -9.63 -0.99
N SER A 43 -3.16 -8.96 0.15
CA SER A 43 -4.05 -9.17 1.31
C SER A 43 -5.51 -8.89 0.96
N TYR A 44 -5.75 -7.80 0.22
CA TYR A 44 -7.09 -7.43 -0.25
C TYR A 44 -7.70 -8.48 -1.19
N LEU A 45 -6.96 -8.91 -2.21
CA LEU A 45 -7.44 -9.91 -3.16
C LEU A 45 -7.73 -11.27 -2.49
N LEU A 46 -6.87 -11.70 -1.56
CA LEU A 46 -7.08 -12.94 -0.82
C LEU A 46 -8.31 -12.87 0.10
N LEU A 47 -8.53 -11.72 0.75
CA LEU A 47 -9.73 -11.48 1.54
C LEU A 47 -10.99 -11.50 0.66
N ALA A 48 -10.95 -10.84 -0.51
CA ALA A 48 -12.04 -10.84 -1.47
C ALA A 48 -12.42 -12.27 -1.89
N GLN A 49 -11.43 -13.08 -2.29
CA GLN A 49 -11.62 -14.49 -2.65
C GLN A 49 -12.18 -15.33 -1.50
N ARG A 50 -11.79 -15.04 -0.26
CA ARG A 50 -12.33 -15.73 0.91
C ARG A 50 -13.80 -15.39 1.12
N LEU A 51 -14.16 -14.10 1.15
CA LEU A 51 -15.53 -13.65 1.35
C LEU A 51 -16.47 -14.19 0.26
N LEU A 52 -16.04 -14.14 -1.00
CA LEU A 52 -16.82 -14.64 -2.14
C LEU A 52 -17.05 -16.16 -2.11
N ARG A 53 -16.15 -16.93 -1.48
CA ARG A 53 -16.31 -18.38 -1.31
C ARG A 53 -17.19 -18.74 -0.11
N GLU A 54 -17.14 -17.95 0.96
CA GLU A 54 -17.94 -18.17 2.17
C GLU A 54 -19.41 -17.80 1.95
N ASP A 55 -19.67 -16.59 1.43
CA ASP A 55 -21.01 -16.10 1.09
C ASP A 55 -20.86 -15.06 -0.02
N ARG A 56 -21.15 -15.47 -1.26
CA ARG A 56 -20.95 -14.63 -2.44
C ARG A 56 -21.79 -13.34 -2.41
N PRO A 57 -23.12 -13.36 -2.22
CA PRO A 57 -23.91 -12.13 -2.11
C PRO A 57 -23.39 -11.17 -1.03
N THR A 58 -23.10 -11.67 0.17
CA THR A 58 -22.58 -10.84 1.26
C THR A 58 -21.18 -10.31 0.94
N GLY A 59 -20.32 -11.14 0.34
CA GLY A 59 -18.98 -10.76 -0.11
C GLY A 59 -19.01 -9.64 -1.13
N MET A 60 -19.85 -9.76 -2.17
CA MET A 60 -20.03 -8.71 -3.19
C MET A 60 -20.48 -7.39 -2.57
N PHE A 61 -21.45 -7.43 -1.67
CA PHE A 61 -21.96 -6.25 -0.97
C PHE A 61 -20.88 -5.59 -0.08
N ARG A 62 -20.13 -6.38 0.70
CA ARG A 62 -19.05 -5.87 1.57
C ARG A 62 -17.91 -5.28 0.78
N MET A 63 -17.57 -5.90 -0.35
CA MET A 63 -16.49 -5.45 -1.23
C MET A 63 -16.92 -4.32 -2.16
N GLY A 64 -18.23 -4.11 -2.36
CA GLY A 64 -18.77 -3.10 -3.28
C GLY A 64 -18.44 -3.41 -4.74
N ILE A 65 -18.55 -4.68 -5.15
CA ILE A 65 -18.18 -5.14 -6.49
C ILE A 65 -19.36 -5.78 -7.23
N SER A 66 -19.34 -5.69 -8.57
CA SER A 66 -20.33 -6.33 -9.43
C SER A 66 -20.17 -7.85 -9.49
N GLU A 67 -21.21 -8.54 -9.97
CA GLU A 67 -21.19 -10.00 -10.17
C GLU A 67 -20.08 -10.42 -11.14
N GLN A 68 -19.88 -9.66 -12.22
CA GLN A 68 -18.85 -9.93 -13.23
C GLN A 68 -17.45 -9.83 -12.62
N LEU A 69 -17.21 -8.81 -11.79
CA LEU A 69 -15.93 -8.63 -11.12
C LEU A 69 -15.70 -9.70 -10.05
N ALA A 70 -16.75 -10.06 -9.30
CA ALA A 70 -16.70 -11.16 -8.34
C ALA A 70 -16.33 -12.50 -9.00
N GLU A 71 -16.86 -12.77 -10.20
CA GLU A 71 -16.54 -13.97 -10.96
C GLU A 71 -15.06 -14.03 -11.37
N VAL A 72 -14.53 -12.92 -11.86
CA VAL A 72 -13.10 -12.82 -12.21
C VAL A 72 -12.22 -13.04 -10.98
N ILE A 73 -12.51 -12.33 -9.88
CA ILE A 73 -11.72 -12.41 -8.64
C ILE A 73 -11.76 -13.83 -8.05
N ALA A 74 -12.93 -14.47 -8.02
CA ALA A 74 -13.09 -15.80 -7.45
C ALA A 74 -12.35 -16.89 -8.25
N ASN A 75 -12.26 -16.74 -9.58
CA ASN A 75 -11.62 -17.72 -10.46
C ASN A 75 -10.12 -17.46 -10.71
N MET A 76 -9.56 -16.37 -10.19
CA MET A 76 -8.14 -16.10 -10.31
C MET A 76 -7.30 -17.16 -9.58
N SER A 77 -6.39 -17.78 -10.33
CA SER A 77 -5.33 -18.61 -9.75
C SER A 77 -4.43 -17.79 -8.83
N PHE A 78 -3.77 -18.47 -7.88
CA PHE A 78 -2.79 -17.84 -7.01
C PHE A 78 -1.70 -17.07 -7.78
N ALA A 79 -1.22 -17.63 -8.89
CA ALA A 79 -0.24 -16.97 -9.74
C ALA A 79 -0.78 -15.68 -10.37
N GLN A 80 -2.05 -15.63 -10.78
CA GLN A 80 -2.70 -14.40 -11.25
C GLN A 80 -2.85 -13.38 -10.12
N THR A 81 -3.24 -13.83 -8.91
CA THR A 81 -3.38 -12.98 -7.73
C THR A 81 -2.07 -12.29 -7.37
N VAL A 82 -0.97 -13.05 -7.31
CA VAL A 82 0.36 -12.49 -7.00
C VAL A 82 0.83 -11.51 -8.09
N ARG A 83 0.58 -11.82 -9.37
CA ARG A 83 0.93 -10.91 -10.47
C ARG A 83 0.14 -9.60 -10.41
N LEU A 84 -1.16 -9.67 -10.19
CA LEU A 84 -2.00 -8.48 -10.07
C LEU A 84 -1.61 -7.65 -8.84
N ALA A 85 -1.30 -8.31 -7.72
CA ALA A 85 -0.86 -7.65 -6.51
C ALA A 85 0.45 -6.87 -6.69
N ALA A 86 1.35 -7.33 -7.57
CA ALA A 86 2.62 -6.67 -7.88
C ALA A 86 2.48 -5.35 -8.68
N SER A 87 1.25 -4.90 -8.97
CA SER A 87 0.99 -3.56 -9.52
C SER A 87 1.54 -2.46 -8.59
N ASN A 88 1.98 -1.36 -9.20
CA ASN A 88 2.40 -0.15 -8.47
C ASN A 88 1.22 0.76 -8.07
N GLN A 89 -0.02 0.34 -8.34
CA GLN A 89 -1.23 1.03 -7.95
C GLN A 89 -1.96 0.24 -6.87
N LEU A 90 -2.57 0.94 -5.92
CA LEU A 90 -3.51 0.32 -4.98
C LEU A 90 -4.76 -0.13 -5.74
N LEU A 91 -5.14 -1.39 -5.54
CA LEU A 91 -6.34 -1.97 -6.14
C LEU A 91 -7.60 -1.69 -5.31
N CYS A 92 -7.43 -1.46 -4.01
CA CYS A 92 -8.50 -1.06 -3.12
C CYS A 92 -8.56 0.47 -3.01
N ARG A 93 -9.77 1.00 -2.96
CA ARG A 93 -10.02 2.42 -2.69
C ARG A 93 -10.66 2.59 -1.32
N PHE A 94 -10.49 3.77 -0.74
CA PHE A 94 -11.30 4.16 0.40
C PHE A 94 -12.75 4.27 -0.04
N ARG A 95 -13.65 3.57 0.66
CA ARG A 95 -15.08 3.68 0.40
C ARG A 95 -15.67 4.99 0.95
N PHE A 96 -14.95 5.72 1.80
CA PHE A 96 -15.42 6.99 2.37
C PHE A 96 -14.86 8.16 1.54
N ASP A 97 -15.56 8.53 0.47
CA ASP A 97 -15.20 9.69 -0.35
C ASP A 97 -15.69 11.03 0.25
N ASP A 98 -16.65 11.00 1.19
CA ASP A 98 -17.13 12.20 1.89
C ASP A 98 -16.40 12.42 3.22
N HIS A 99 -15.59 13.48 3.25
CA HIS A 99 -14.87 13.94 4.45
C HIS A 99 -15.78 14.10 5.68
N THR A 100 -17.06 14.47 5.50
CA THR A 100 -17.99 14.66 6.62
C THR A 100 -18.32 13.35 7.32
N ILE A 101 -18.44 12.25 6.56
CA ILE A 101 -18.70 10.91 7.09
C ILE A 101 -17.44 10.42 7.82
N LEU A 102 -16.28 10.56 7.20
CA LEU A 102 -15.03 10.11 7.81
C LEU A 102 -14.71 10.88 9.10
N SER A 103 -14.88 12.21 9.11
CA SER A 103 -14.72 13.03 10.32
C SER A 103 -15.74 12.68 11.39
N ALA A 104 -17.01 12.45 11.03
CA ALA A 104 -18.04 12.04 11.99
C ALA A 104 -17.75 10.67 12.63
N LEU A 105 -17.19 9.72 11.85
CA LEU A 105 -16.76 8.40 12.35
C LEU A 105 -15.49 8.49 13.22
N ALA A 106 -14.55 9.36 12.87
CA ALA A 106 -13.29 9.52 13.59
C ALA A 106 -13.46 10.27 14.93
N ASP A 107 -14.27 11.34 14.97
CA ASP A 107 -14.50 12.14 16.16
C ASP A 107 -15.42 11.44 17.17
N LYS A 108 -16.41 10.71 16.66
CA LYS A 108 -17.29 9.89 17.49
C LYS A 108 -16.78 8.47 17.44
N GLY A 109 -15.88 8.09 18.35
CA GLY A 109 -15.45 6.70 18.59
C GLY A 109 -16.57 5.70 18.94
N LYS A 110 -17.83 6.04 18.66
CA LYS A 110 -19.07 5.26 18.81
C LYS A 110 -20.06 5.55 17.67
N ALA A 111 -19.60 5.73 16.43
CA ALA A 111 -20.51 5.51 15.32
C ALA A 111 -20.97 4.05 15.39
N THR A 112 -22.23 3.83 15.77
CA THR A 112 -22.79 2.48 15.93
C THR A 112 -22.61 1.75 14.60
N GLN A 113 -22.05 0.54 14.65
CA GLN A 113 -21.75 -0.32 13.49
C GLN A 113 -22.88 -0.38 12.45
N THR A 114 -24.13 -0.26 12.90
CA THR A 114 -25.36 -0.17 12.08
C THR A 114 -25.42 1.06 11.17
N HIS A 115 -25.08 2.26 11.65
CA HIS A 115 -25.12 3.48 10.82
C HIS A 115 -24.04 3.45 9.74
N SER A 116 -22.83 2.97 10.06
CA SER A 116 -21.76 2.82 9.08
C SER A 116 -22.10 1.79 8.01
N ALA A 117 -22.71 0.66 8.38
CA ALA A 117 -23.14 -0.35 7.43
C ALA A 117 -24.22 0.17 6.46
N ILE A 118 -25.21 0.93 6.95
CA ILE A 118 -26.26 1.53 6.12
C ILE A 118 -25.68 2.58 5.16
N LEU A 119 -24.76 3.44 5.64
CA LEU A 119 -24.09 4.42 4.79
C LEU A 119 -23.26 3.75 3.71
N MET A 120 -22.48 2.70 4.05
CA MET A 120 -21.70 1.93 3.08
C MET A 120 -22.58 1.15 2.09
N ALA A 121 -23.77 0.70 2.50
CA ALA A 121 -24.75 0.05 1.62
C ALA A 121 -25.30 0.99 0.54
N SER A 122 -25.40 2.28 0.88
CA SER A 122 -26.07 3.30 0.06
C SER A 122 -25.14 3.95 -0.96
N GLN A 123 -23.85 3.61 -0.94
CA GLN A 123 -22.91 4.07 -1.93
C GLN A 123 -23.00 3.19 -3.17
N ASP A 124 -23.18 3.82 -4.33
CA ASP A 124 -23.21 3.13 -5.60
C ASP A 124 -21.91 2.34 -5.81
N VAL A 125 -22.04 1.13 -6.36
CA VAL A 125 -20.89 0.40 -6.89
C VAL A 125 -20.33 1.25 -8.02
N GLU A 126 -19.15 1.81 -7.81
CA GLU A 126 -18.49 2.67 -8.79
C GLU A 126 -18.37 1.90 -10.12
N GLN A 127 -19.18 2.30 -11.10
CA GLN A 127 -19.06 1.78 -12.46
C GLN A 127 -17.85 2.43 -13.09
N ILE A 128 -16.71 1.75 -12.99
CA ILE A 128 -15.53 2.07 -13.78
C ILE A 128 -15.87 1.67 -15.22
N GLY A 129 -16.21 2.67 -16.04
CA GLY A 129 -16.41 2.54 -17.48
C GLY A 129 -15.09 2.36 -18.23
#